data_AF-A0A3B3RYY7-F1
#
_entry.id   AF-A0A3B3RYY7-F1
#
_cell.length_a   1.000
_cell.length_b   1.000
_cell.length_c   1.000
_cell.angle_alpha   90.00
_cell.angle_beta   90.00
_cell.angle_gamma   90.00
#
_symmetry.space_group_name_H-M   'P 1'
#
loop_
_entity.id
_entity.type
_entity.pdbx_description
1 polymer ?
#
loop_
_entity_poly.entity_id
_entity_poly.type
_entity_poly.pdbx_seq_one_letter_code
_entity_poly.pdbx_strand_id
1 'polypeptide(L)'
;MRSCRGNSVLLAVQSQADSLVRSLWARPTVLGARVVATVLGNPAYLAEWYVMIIYLPNKQEQLLEKLRLLGTPGRWDHLTQQGGLYCCTGLNGEPIVLISM
;
A
#
# COMPACT_ATOMS: atom_id res chain seq x y z
N MET A 1 25.84 11.09 -22.15
CA MET A 1 26.71 9.98 -21.69
C MET A 1 27.56 10.44 -20.50
N ARG A 2 27.04 10.28 -19.28
CA ARG A 2 27.74 10.44 -17.98
C ARG A 2 27.18 9.29 -17.12
N SER A 3 27.87 8.51 -16.30
CA SER A 3 29.27 8.39 -15.89
C SER A 3 29.36 6.99 -15.25
N CYS A 4 30.07 6.04 -15.88
CA CYS A 4 30.29 4.69 -15.34
C CYS A 4 31.50 4.70 -14.41
N ARG A 5 31.35 5.13 -13.16
CA ARG A 5 32.42 5.01 -12.14
C ARG A 5 31.90 4.81 -10.70
N GLY A 6 30.73 4.19 -10.55
CA GLY A 6 30.13 3.84 -9.25
C GLY A 6 29.43 2.48 -9.23
N ASN A 7 29.86 1.54 -10.09
CA ASN A 7 29.07 0.34 -10.42
C ASN A 7 29.57 -0.96 -9.77
N SER A 8 30.79 -1.02 -9.24
CA SER A 8 31.34 -2.27 -8.67
C SER A 8 30.64 -2.71 -7.38
N VAL A 9 30.32 -1.76 -6.49
CA VAL A 9 29.60 -2.03 -5.25
C VAL A 9 28.14 -2.43 -5.54
N LEU A 10 27.48 -1.76 -6.49
CA LEU A 10 26.13 -2.11 -6.94
C LEU A 10 26.08 -3.53 -7.51
N LEU A 11 27.04 -3.89 -8.37
CA LEU A 11 27.14 -5.24 -8.94
C LEU A 11 27.42 -6.30 -7.86
N ALA A 12 28.26 -5.98 -6.86
CA ALA A 12 28.53 -6.88 -5.74
C ALA A 12 27.26 -7.11 -4.90
N VAL A 13 26.53 -6.05 -4.56
CA VAL A 13 25.26 -6.13 -3.81
C VAL A 13 24.21 -6.91 -4.60
N GLN A 14 24.10 -6.65 -5.91
CA GLN A 14 23.17 -7.36 -6.79
C GLN A 14 23.48 -8.86 -6.84
N SER A 15 24.76 -9.24 -6.97
CA SER A 15 25.16 -10.65 -6.97
C SER A 15 24.82 -11.36 -5.66
N GLN A 16 24.97 -10.68 -4.51
CA GLN A 16 24.61 -11.25 -3.21
C GLN A 16 23.09 -11.38 -3.05
N ALA A 17 22.33 -10.37 -3.48
CA ALA A 17 20.87 -10.42 -3.47
C ALA A 17 20.33 -11.54 -4.37
N ASP A 18 20.87 -11.72 -5.57
CA ASP A 18 20.50 -12.80 -6.49
C ASP A 18 20.76 -14.18 -5.88
N SER A 19 21.87 -14.34 -5.14
CA SER A 19 22.20 -15.58 -4.44
C SER A 19 21.15 -15.91 -3.36
N LEU A 20 20.76 -14.93 -2.55
CA LEU A 20 19.72 -15.08 -1.52
C LEU A 20 18.35 -15.37 -2.10
N VAL A 21 17.95 -14.69 -3.17
CA VAL A 21 16.67 -14.93 -3.84
C VAL A 21 16.64 -16.35 -4.42
N ARG A 22 17.72 -16.81 -5.03
CA ARG A 22 17.79 -18.19 -5.56
C ARG A 22 17.71 -19.24 -4.46
N SER A 23 18.29 -19.00 -3.28
CA SER A 23 18.20 -19.95 -2.16
C SER A 23 16.80 -20.00 -1.54
N LEU A 24 16.05 -18.90 -1.55
CA LEU A 24 14.71 -18.81 -0.96
C LEU A 24 13.59 -19.39 -1.85
N TRP A 25 13.57 -19.04 -3.13
CA TRP A 25 12.44 -19.34 -4.03
C TRP A 25 12.87 -19.65 -5.47
N ALA A 26 14.16 -19.96 -5.69
CA ALA A 26 14.78 -20.31 -6.98
C ALA A 26 14.66 -19.24 -8.07
N ARG A 27 13.47 -19.10 -8.68
CA ARG A 27 13.17 -18.09 -9.69
C ARG A 27 11.86 -17.38 -9.33
N PRO A 28 11.87 -16.05 -9.13
CA PRO A 28 10.65 -15.31 -8.81
C PRO A 28 9.64 -15.44 -9.95
N THR A 29 8.35 -15.32 -9.62
CA THR A 29 7.25 -15.48 -10.57
C THR A 29 7.31 -14.39 -11.66
N VAL A 30 7.48 -14.80 -12.91
CA VAL A 30 7.63 -13.89 -14.06
C VAL A 30 6.32 -13.15 -14.37
N LEU A 31 5.19 -13.76 -14.05
CA LEU A 31 3.88 -13.21 -14.40
C LEU A 31 3.59 -11.89 -13.69
N GLY A 32 3.83 -11.82 -12.37
CA GLY A 32 3.61 -10.60 -11.60
C GLY A 32 4.50 -9.45 -12.08
N ALA A 33 5.78 -9.74 -12.30
CA ALA A 33 6.72 -8.77 -12.86
C ALA A 33 6.29 -8.28 -14.25
N ARG A 34 5.75 -9.16 -15.10
CA ARG A 34 5.26 -8.78 -16.44
C ARG A 34 4.04 -7.87 -16.35
N VAL A 35 3.10 -8.14 -15.46
CA VAL A 35 1.92 -7.28 -15.25
C VAL A 35 2.37 -5.88 -14.82
N VAL A 36 3.25 -5.79 -13.82
CA VAL A 36 3.79 -4.50 -13.35
C VAL A 36 4.53 -3.77 -14.47
N ALA A 37 5.39 -4.47 -15.23
CA ALA A 37 6.11 -3.87 -16.36
C ALA A 37 5.15 -3.36 -17.46
N THR A 38 4.04 -4.05 -17.69
CA THR A 38 3.02 -3.64 -18.68
C THR A 38 2.26 -2.40 -18.22
N VAL A 39 1.87 -2.36 -16.95
CA VAL A 39 1.16 -1.20 -16.36
C VAL A 39 2.07 0.02 -16.31
N LEU A 40 3.30 -0.13 -15.83
CA LEU A 40 4.26 0.99 -15.71
C LEU A 40 4.85 1.42 -17.06
N GLY A 41 4.92 0.52 -18.04
CA GLY A 41 5.44 0.80 -19.38
C GLY A 41 4.46 1.51 -20.31
N ASN A 42 3.17 1.51 -20.00
CA ASN A 42 2.14 2.19 -20.79
C ASN A 42 1.63 3.43 -20.03
N PRO A 43 1.80 4.65 -20.57
CA PRO A 43 1.39 5.88 -19.87
C PRO A 43 -0.12 5.94 -19.58
N ALA A 44 -0.96 5.32 -20.40
CA ALA A 44 -2.41 5.27 -20.16
C ALA A 44 -2.77 4.39 -18.96
N TYR A 45 -2.18 3.19 -18.86
CA TYR A 45 -2.39 2.29 -17.73
C TYR A 45 -1.78 2.82 -16.44
N LEU A 46 -0.64 3.50 -16.54
CA LEU A 46 -0.04 4.18 -15.41
C LEU A 46 -0.94 5.29 -14.87
N ALA A 47 -1.55 6.11 -15.75
CA ALA A 47 -2.49 7.15 -15.34
C ALA A 47 -3.73 6.56 -14.63
N GLU A 48 -4.31 5.50 -15.18
CA GLU A 48 -5.44 4.78 -14.57
C GLU A 48 -5.07 4.20 -13.20
N TRP A 49 -3.89 3.59 -13.10
CA TRP A 49 -3.38 3.03 -11.84
C TRP A 49 -3.20 4.10 -10.76
N TYR A 50 -2.69 5.29 -11.11
CA TYR A 50 -2.59 6.41 -10.17
C TYR A 50 -3.95 6.88 -9.67
N VAL A 51 -4.95 6.97 -10.55
CA VAL A 51 -6.32 7.34 -10.15
C VAL A 51 -6.87 6.31 -9.15
N MET A 52 -6.65 5.01 -9.39
CA MET A 52 -7.10 3.95 -8.49
C MET A 52 -6.45 4.04 -7.10
N ILE A 53 -5.16 4.36 -7.03
CA ILE A 53 -4.44 4.53 -5.75
C ILE A 53 -4.97 5.73 -4.96
N ILE A 54 -5.22 6.85 -5.64
CA ILE A 54 -5.73 8.08 -5.00
C ILE A 54 -7.15 7.88 -4.46
N TYR A 55 -7.96 7.04 -5.12
CA TYR A 55 -9.34 6.79 -4.68
C TYR A 55 -9.46 5.84 -3.48
N LEU A 56 -8.42 5.05 -3.20
CA LEU A 56 -8.40 4.08 -2.10
C LEU A 56 -8.56 4.69 -0.68
N PRO A 57 -7.89 5.81 -0.31
CA PRO A 57 -8.05 6.44 1.01
C PRO A 57 -9.45 7.06 1.25
N ASN A 58 -10.28 7.28 0.23
CA ASN A 58 -11.62 7.86 0.38
C ASN A 58 -12.54 7.03 1.31
N LYS A 59 -12.21 5.76 1.57
CA LYS A 59 -12.96 4.90 2.50
C LYS A 59 -12.87 5.39 3.95
N GLN A 60 -11.76 5.99 4.36
CA GLN A 60 -11.57 6.51 5.72
C GLN A 60 -12.39 7.79 5.93
N GLU A 61 -12.44 8.65 4.92
CA GLU A 61 -13.30 9.84 4.93
C GLU A 61 -14.78 9.47 4.98
N GLN A 62 -15.20 8.49 4.17
CA GLN A 62 -16.56 7.95 4.21
C GLN A 62 -16.91 7.38 5.58
N LEU A 63 -16.01 6.64 6.22
CA LEU A 63 -16.21 6.12 7.57
C LEU A 63 -16.39 7.26 8.58
N LEU A 64 -15.53 8.28 8.53
CA LEU A 64 -15.60 9.44 9.42
C LEU A 64 -16.90 10.24 9.22
N GLU A 65 -17.36 10.40 7.98
CA GLU A 65 -18.65 11.03 7.68
C GLU A 65 -19.82 10.25 8.29
N LYS A 66 -19.82 8.91 8.15
CA LYS A 66 -20.85 8.06 8.76
C LYS A 66 -20.85 8.11 10.29
N LEU A 67 -19.67 8.14 10.92
CA LEU A 67 -19.55 8.27 12.38
C LEU A 67 -20.07 9.62 12.88
N ARG A 68 -19.83 10.72 12.13
CA ARG A 68 -20.40 12.03 12.43
C ARG A 68 -21.92 12.04 12.34
N LEU A 69 -22.50 11.41 11.32
CA LEU A 69 -23.95 11.29 11.15
C LEU A 69 -24.62 10.47 12.27
N LEU A 70 -23.95 9.43 12.76
CA LEU A 70 -24.42 8.59 13.86
C LEU A 70 -24.27 9.25 15.24
N GLY A 71 -23.66 10.44 15.32
CA GLY A 71 -23.47 11.16 16.57
C GLY A 71 -22.57 10.43 17.58
N THR A 72 -21.68 9.56 17.10
CA THR A 72 -20.85 8.74 17.99
C THR A 72 -19.98 9.63 18.89
N PRO A 73 -20.05 9.50 20.23
CA PRO A 73 -19.25 10.28 21.15
C PRO A 73 -17.76 9.89 21.02
N GLY A 74 -16.90 10.87 20.78
CA GLY A 74 -15.44 10.68 20.63
C GLY A 74 -14.80 11.57 19.57
N ARG A 75 -13.49 11.77 19.64
CA ARG A 75 -12.70 12.46 18.60
C ARG A 75 -12.16 11.44 17.60
N TRP A 76 -12.75 11.42 16.41
CA TRP A 76 -12.38 10.53 15.31
C TRP A 76 -11.36 11.15 14.33
N ASP A 77 -10.78 12.32 14.69
CA ASP A 77 -9.80 13.05 13.87
C ASP A 77 -8.54 12.21 13.59
N HIS A 78 -8.23 11.23 14.44
CA HIS A 78 -7.11 10.31 14.26
C HIS A 78 -7.28 9.37 13.06
N LEU A 79 -8.51 9.10 12.61
CA LEU A 79 -8.79 8.22 11.47
C LEU A 79 -8.34 8.82 10.13
N THR A 80 -8.32 10.15 10.02
CA THR A 80 -7.88 10.87 8.80
C THR A 80 -6.41 11.28 8.85
N GLN A 81 -5.82 11.35 10.04
CA GLN A 81 -4.39 11.63 10.20
C GLN A 81 -3.50 10.40 9.92
N GLN A 82 -4.06 9.19 10.03
CA GLN A 82 -3.35 7.96 9.70
C GLN A 82 -3.34 7.74 8.19
N GLY A 83 -2.22 8.03 7.55
CA GLY A 83 -2.00 7.72 6.14
C GLY A 83 -1.78 6.22 5.91
N GLY A 84 -2.52 5.62 5.00
CA GLY A 84 -2.38 4.22 4.62
C GLY A 84 -3.71 3.53 4.38
N LEU A 85 -3.69 2.23 4.07
CA LEU A 85 -4.91 1.44 3.84
C LEU A 85 -5.65 1.09 5.14
N TYR A 86 -4.94 1.07 6.26
CA TYR A 86 -5.43 0.63 7.56
C TYR A 86 -5.48 1.79 8.53
N CYS A 87 -6.52 1.83 9.37
CA CYS A 87 -6.64 2.78 10.48
C CYS A 87 -6.94 2.03 11.77
N CYS A 88 -6.32 2.47 12.87
CA CYS A 88 -6.63 1.97 14.20
C CYS A 88 -7.81 2.76 14.74
N THR A 89 -8.95 2.11 14.95
CA THR A 89 -10.19 2.74 15.43
C THR A 89 -10.19 3.05 16.93
N GLY A 90 -9.16 2.62 17.67
CA GLY A 90 -9.05 2.85 19.11
C GLY A 90 -10.12 2.15 19.96
N LEU A 91 -10.90 1.25 19.37
CA LEU A 91 -11.90 0.47 20.07
C LEU A 91 -11.19 -0.58 20.94
N ASN A 92 -11.38 -0.51 22.26
CA ASN A 92 -10.96 -1.58 23.15
C ASN A 92 -11.73 -2.85 22.81
N GLY A 93 -11.07 -4.01 22.90
CA GLY A 93 -11.60 -5.33 22.51
C GLY A 93 -12.79 -5.85 23.31
N GLU A 94 -13.50 -4.99 24.04
CA GLU A 94 -14.86 -5.29 24.50
C GLU A 94 -15.72 -5.51 23.24
N PRO A 95 -16.35 -6.68 23.07
CA PRO A 95 -17.17 -6.94 21.91
C PRO A 95 -18.25 -5.86 21.86
N ILE A 96 -18.39 -5.23 20.69
CA ILE A 96 -19.54 -4.39 20.38
C ILE A 96 -20.75 -5.31 20.46
N VAL A 97 -21.39 -5.35 21.62
CA VAL A 97 -22.73 -5.90 21.78
C VAL A 97 -23.57 -5.10 20.81
N LEU A 98 -23.92 -5.71 19.68
CA LEU A 98 -24.96 -5.21 18.79
C LEU A 98 -26.17 -4.92 19.68
N ILE A 99 -26.41 -3.64 19.94
CA ILE A 99 -27.63 -3.19 20.59
C ILE A 99 -28.73 -3.42 19.54
N SER A 100 -29.25 -4.64 19.50
CA SER A 100 -30.56 -4.92 18.92
C SER A 100 -31.56 -4.17 19.77
N MET A 101 -32.19 -3.16 19.16
CA MET A 101 -33.54 -2.77 19.55
C MET A 101 -34.54 -3.84 19.11
#